data_AF-A0A7J3JUZ0-F1
#
_entry.id   AF-A0A7J3JUZ0-F1
#
_cell.length_a   1.000
_cell.length_b   1.000
_cell.length_c   1.000
_cell.angle_alpha   90.00
_cell.angle_beta   90.00
_cell.angle_gamma   90.00
#
_symmetry.space_group_name_H-M   'P 1'
#
loop_
_entity.id
_entity.type
_entity.pdbx_description
1 polymer ?
#
loop_
_entity_poly.entity_id
_entity_poly.type
_entity_poly.pdbx_seq_one_letter_code
_entity_poly.pdbx_strand_id
1 'polypeptide(L)'
;MVEERWVKVPAKPLGDKAAGIDVGINNLLVVYVEDGSALIVSGRPLKSISFYWRKKIADYQSTLNMYGLKTSRRLRRMYKKWRRQVKNYIDWAVRNTMERLYWREVLRV
;
A
#
# COMPACT_ATOMS: atom_id res chain seq x y z
N MET A 1 17.74 4.47 -21.13
CA MET A 1 17.99 5.85 -20.67
C MET A 1 16.65 6.41 -20.23
N VAL A 2 16.43 6.58 -18.93
CA VAL A 2 15.21 7.24 -18.42
C VAL A 2 15.62 8.69 -18.19
N GLU A 3 15.09 9.62 -18.97
CA GLU A 3 15.24 11.05 -18.70
C GLU A 3 14.67 11.35 -17.31
N GLU A 4 15.53 11.78 -16.39
CA GLU A 4 15.09 12.37 -15.12
C GLU A 4 14.44 13.73 -15.38
N ARG A 5 13.16 13.71 -15.74
CA ARG A 5 12.33 14.92 -15.83
C ARG A 5 12.00 15.38 -14.42
N TRP A 6 12.56 16.50 -14.01
CA TRP A 6 12.18 17.20 -12.78
C TRP A 6 10.71 17.63 -12.88
N VAL A 7 9.87 17.11 -11.97
CA VAL A 7 8.45 17.47 -11.86
C VAL A 7 8.27 18.39 -10.66
N LYS A 8 7.74 19.60 -10.88
CA LYS A 8 7.43 20.55 -9.81
C LYS A 8 6.28 20.01 -8.96
N VAL A 9 6.48 19.91 -7.65
CA VAL A 9 5.49 19.45 -6.66
C VAL A 9 5.00 20.62 -5.77
N PRO A 10 3.69 20.73 -5.46
CA PRO A 10 2.60 19.87 -5.95
C PRO A 10 2.33 20.11 -7.44
N ALA A 11 2.17 19.02 -8.19
CA ALA A 11 1.85 19.11 -9.61
C ALA A 11 0.43 19.68 -9.75
N LYS A 12 0.25 20.67 -10.62
CA LYS A 12 -1.09 21.17 -10.95
C LYS A 12 -1.80 20.09 -11.78
N PRO A 13 -3.03 19.69 -11.42
CA PRO A 13 -3.81 18.77 -12.24
C PRO A 13 -3.92 19.25 -13.68
N LEU A 14 -3.93 18.30 -14.62
CA LEU A 14 -3.96 18.59 -16.04
C LEU A 14 -5.36 19.01 -16.55
N GLY A 15 -6.41 18.77 -15.76
CA GLY A 15 -7.79 19.15 -16.08
C GLY A 15 -8.65 19.26 -14.82
N ASP A 16 -9.95 19.04 -14.96
CA ASP A 16 -10.99 19.36 -13.96
C ASP A 16 -11.86 18.16 -13.52
N LYS A 17 -11.55 16.96 -14.02
CA LYS A 17 -12.36 15.75 -13.76
C LYS A 17 -12.41 15.38 -12.28
N ALA A 18 -13.53 14.80 -11.88
CA ALA A 18 -13.66 14.15 -10.58
C ALA A 18 -13.37 12.65 -10.64
N ALA A 19 -12.90 12.09 -9.52
CA ALA A 19 -12.83 10.66 -9.29
C ALA A 19 -13.44 10.30 -7.93
N GLY A 20 -13.90 9.06 -7.77
CA GLY A 20 -14.28 8.49 -6.49
C GLY A 20 -13.38 7.31 -6.15
N ILE A 21 -12.97 7.17 -4.90
CA ILE A 21 -12.14 6.06 -4.41
C ILE A 21 -12.88 5.26 -3.33
N ASP A 22 -12.99 3.95 -3.55
CA ASP A 22 -13.37 2.97 -2.53
C ASP A 22 -12.13 2.19 -2.06
N VAL A 23 -12.03 1.96 -0.75
CA VAL A 23 -10.89 1.27 -0.12
C VAL A 23 -11.34 -0.07 0.43
N GLY A 24 -10.74 -1.15 -0.07
CA GLY A 24 -11.12 -2.51 0.30
C GLY A 24 -9.94 -3.42 0.68
N ILE A 25 -10.24 -4.67 1.03
CA ILE A 25 -9.21 -5.67 1.39
C ILE A 25 -8.77 -6.50 0.18
N ASN A 26 -9.69 -6.84 -0.73
CA ASN A 26 -9.37 -7.59 -1.95
C ASN A 26 -8.92 -6.67 -3.07
N ASN A 27 -9.61 -5.55 -3.24
CA ASN A 27 -9.25 -4.44 -4.10
C ASN A 27 -8.87 -3.31 -3.14
N LEU A 28 -7.56 -3.09 -2.95
CA LEU A 28 -7.04 -2.10 -2.03
C LEU A 28 -7.57 -0.71 -2.34
N LEU A 29 -7.60 -0.36 -3.63
CA LEU A 29 -8.21 0.86 -4.14
C LEU A 29 -9.03 0.49 -5.37
N VAL A 30 -10.29 0.89 -5.39
CA VAL A 30 -11.12 0.93 -6.58
C VAL A 30 -11.38 2.39 -6.88
N VAL A 31 -10.95 2.85 -8.05
CA VAL A 31 -11.11 4.24 -8.46
C VAL A 31 -11.99 4.31 -9.68
N TYR A 32 -13.01 5.14 -9.62
CA TYR A 32 -13.86 5.49 -10.75
C TYR A 32 -13.62 6.94 -11.13
N VAL A 33 -13.48 7.23 -12.42
CA VAL A 33 -13.29 8.59 -12.94
C VAL A 33 -14.55 8.99 -13.72
N GLU A 34 -14.88 10.28 -13.67
CA GLU A 34 -16.03 10.87 -14.37
C GLU A 34 -16.09 10.54 -15.87
N ASP A 35 -14.95 10.32 -16.52
CA ASP A 35 -14.86 9.90 -17.93
C ASP A 35 -15.22 8.42 -18.18
N GLY A 36 -15.72 7.72 -17.16
CA GLY A 36 -16.13 6.31 -17.23
C GLY A 36 -14.97 5.32 -17.06
N SER A 37 -13.73 5.80 -16.94
CA SER A 37 -12.58 4.91 -16.72
C SER A 37 -12.48 4.45 -15.25
N ALA A 38 -11.91 3.25 -15.05
CA ALA A 38 -11.73 2.67 -13.73
C ALA A 38 -10.31 2.14 -13.52
N LEU A 39 -9.83 2.21 -12.27
CA LEU A 39 -8.55 1.67 -11.82
C LEU A 39 -8.78 0.75 -10.63
N ILE A 40 -8.11 -0.40 -10.62
CA ILE A 40 -8.14 -1.34 -9.51
C ILE A 40 -6.73 -1.65 -9.06
N VAL A 41 -6.45 -1.42 -7.78
CA VAL A 41 -5.22 -1.84 -7.11
C VAL A 41 -5.51 -3.06 -6.25
N SER A 42 -4.81 -4.16 -6.48
CA SER A 42 -5.03 -5.41 -5.75
C SER A 42 -4.63 -5.29 -4.27
N GLY A 43 -5.46 -5.79 -3.36
CA GLY A 43 -5.11 -5.94 -1.93
C GLY A 43 -4.53 -7.32 -1.58
N ARG A 44 -4.51 -8.25 -2.54
CA ARG A 44 -3.95 -9.61 -2.35
C ARG A 44 -2.51 -9.60 -1.82
N PRO A 45 -1.59 -8.70 -2.27
CA PRO A 45 -0.25 -8.64 -1.70
C PRO A 45 -0.23 -8.32 -0.20
N LEU A 46 -1.08 -7.41 0.29
CA LEU A 46 -1.21 -7.13 1.72
C LEU A 46 -1.73 -8.33 2.50
N LYS A 47 -2.69 -9.07 1.94
CA LYS A 47 -3.17 -10.33 2.54
C LYS A 47 -2.04 -11.35 2.65
N SER A 48 -1.28 -11.57 1.58
CA SER A 48 -0.15 -12.50 1.56
C SER A 48 0.92 -12.13 2.61
N ILE A 49 1.32 -10.86 2.65
CA ILE A 49 2.25 -10.33 3.67
C ILE A 49 1.70 -10.60 5.08
N SER A 50 0.43 -10.31 5.31
CA SER A 50 -0.21 -10.49 6.62
C SER A 50 -0.27 -11.96 7.04
N PHE A 51 -0.64 -12.88 6.14
CA PHE A 51 -0.68 -14.31 6.44
C PHE A 51 0.71 -14.86 6.76
N TYR A 52 1.72 -14.48 5.97
CA TYR A 52 3.11 -14.86 6.23
C TYR A 52 3.57 -14.43 7.63
N TRP A 53 3.38 -13.15 7.96
CA TRP A 53 3.87 -12.63 9.23
C TRP A 53 3.09 -13.15 10.42
N ARG A 54 1.76 -13.32 10.32
CA ARG A 54 0.95 -13.94 11.38
C ARG A 54 1.46 -15.33 11.73
N LYS A 55 1.64 -16.20 10.73
CA LYS A 55 2.18 -17.55 10.95
C LYS A 55 3.55 -17.49 11.61
N LYS A 56 4.49 -16.74 11.01
CA LYS A 56 5.88 -16.67 11.49
C LYS A 56 5.98 -16.11 12.91
N ILE A 57 5.15 -15.12 13.26
CA ILE A 57 5.11 -14.51 14.58
C ILE A 57 4.51 -15.48 15.60
N ALA A 58 3.40 -16.17 15.26
CA ALA A 58 2.77 -17.15 16.13
C ALA A 58 3.74 -18.29 16.48
N ASP A 59 4.45 -18.84 15.48
CA ASP A 59 5.46 -19.87 15.67
C ASP A 59 6.55 -19.40 16.66
N TYR A 60 7.08 -18.18 16.44
CA TYR A 60 8.14 -17.64 17.28
C TYR A 60 7.67 -17.26 18.70
N GLN A 61 6.44 -16.76 18.85
CA GLN A 61 5.84 -16.49 20.15
C GLN A 61 5.59 -17.77 20.94
N SER A 62 5.19 -18.87 20.27
CA SER A 62 5.09 -20.19 20.89
C SER A 62 6.44 -20.64 21.47
N THR A 63 7.52 -20.51 20.68
CA THR A 63 8.88 -20.78 21.18
C THR A 63 9.25 -19.93 22.39
N LEU A 64 8.98 -18.62 22.36
CA LEU A 64 9.28 -17.74 23.49
C LEU A 64 8.51 -18.14 24.76
N ASN A 65 7.24 -18.48 24.61
CA ASN A 65 6.38 -18.90 25.72
C ASN A 65 6.90 -20.18 26.41
N MET A 66 7.48 -21.13 25.66
CA MET A 66 8.11 -22.33 26.24
C MET A 66 9.27 -21.99 27.20
N TYR A 67 9.94 -20.87 26.98
CA TYR A 67 11.01 -20.36 27.86
C TYR A 67 10.50 -19.30 28.85
N GLY A 68 9.19 -19.14 29.04
CA GLY A 68 8.60 -18.14 29.92
C GLY A 68 8.75 -16.68 29.43
N LEU A 69 9.24 -16.47 28.20
CA LEU A 69 9.47 -15.15 27.64
C LEU A 69 8.24 -14.66 26.87
N LYS A 70 7.88 -13.39 27.04
CA LYS A 70 6.78 -12.75 26.27
C LYS A 70 7.26 -11.94 25.08
N THR A 71 8.55 -11.60 25.03
CA THR A 71 9.11 -10.75 23.98
C THR A 71 10.59 -11.02 23.76
N SER A 72 11.12 -10.57 22.63
CA SER A 72 12.55 -10.60 22.35
C SER A 72 12.95 -9.51 21.35
N ARG A 73 14.26 -9.23 21.22
CA ARG A 73 14.79 -8.37 20.16
C ARG A 73 14.46 -8.90 18.75
N ARG A 74 14.31 -10.21 18.59
CA ARG A 74 13.93 -10.84 17.30
C ARG A 74 12.44 -10.64 17.02
N LEU A 75 11.56 -10.82 18.02
CA LEU A 75 10.12 -10.62 17.86
C LEU A 75 9.82 -9.17 17.44
N ARG A 76 10.42 -8.19 18.14
CA ARG A 76 10.30 -6.77 17.79
C ARG A 76 10.78 -6.46 16.37
N ARG A 77 11.88 -7.09 15.93
CA ARG A 77 12.38 -6.96 14.55
C ARG A 77 11.42 -7.55 13.51
N MET A 78 10.73 -8.65 13.81
CA MET A 78 9.73 -9.24 12.94
C MET A 78 8.54 -8.29 12.72
N TYR A 79 7.97 -7.74 13.78
CA TYR A 79 6.92 -6.71 13.67
C TYR A 79 7.40 -5.45 12.93
N LYS A 80 8.65 -5.02 13.12
CA LYS A 80 9.22 -3.88 12.38
C LYS A 80 9.33 -4.18 10.89
N LYS A 81 9.76 -5.39 10.51
CA LYS A 81 9.82 -5.83 9.10
C LYS A 81 8.42 -5.91 8.48
N TRP A 82 7.45 -6.49 9.20
CA TRP A 82 6.07 -6.55 8.74
C TRP A 82 5.49 -5.16 8.46
N ARG A 83 5.56 -4.25 9.43
CA ARG A 83 5.08 -2.86 9.26
C ARG A 83 5.74 -2.15 8.08
N ARG A 84 7.04 -2.36 7.87
CA ARG A 84 7.76 -1.79 6.72
C ARG A 84 7.24 -2.33 5.39
N GLN A 85 7.01 -3.64 5.27
CA GLN A 85 6.48 -4.23 4.04
C GLN A 85 5.07 -3.72 3.72
N VAL A 86 4.20 -3.64 4.73
CA VAL A 86 2.84 -3.08 4.58
C VAL A 86 2.93 -1.62 4.13
N LYS A 87 3.74 -0.80 4.83
CA LYS A 87 3.92 0.61 4.46
C LYS A 87 4.43 0.78 3.03
N ASN A 88 5.48 0.05 2.65
CA ASN A 88 6.04 0.15 1.30
C ASN A 88 5.00 -0.18 0.23
N TYR A 89 4.14 -1.19 0.47
CA TYR A 89 3.09 -1.54 -0.50
C TYR A 89 2.01 -0.46 -0.58
N ILE A 90 1.58 0.08 0.55
CA ILE A 90 0.58 1.17 0.58
C ILE A 90 1.15 2.44 -0.09
N ASP A 91 2.38 2.83 0.24
CA ASP A 91 3.05 3.98 -0.37
C ASP A 91 3.12 3.83 -1.89
N TRP A 92 3.48 2.64 -2.38
CA TRP A 92 3.51 2.31 -3.81
C TRP A 92 2.11 2.39 -4.43
N ALA A 93 1.09 1.81 -3.79
CA ALA A 93 -0.29 1.81 -4.27
C ALA A 93 -0.85 3.23 -4.41
N VAL A 94 -0.65 4.06 -3.38
CA VAL A 94 -1.08 5.47 -3.37
C VAL A 94 -0.34 6.24 -4.46
N ARG A 95 0.99 6.17 -4.51
CA ARG A 95 1.78 6.88 -5.52
C ARG A 95 1.37 6.48 -6.94
N ASN A 96 1.27 5.20 -7.22
CA ASN A 96 0.89 4.73 -8.56
C ASN A 96 -0.53 5.16 -8.94
N THR A 97 -1.46 5.16 -7.99
CA THR A 97 -2.83 5.64 -8.21
C THR A 97 -2.83 7.13 -8.53
N MET A 98 -2.13 7.95 -7.74
CA MET A 98 -2.04 9.40 -7.97
C MET A 98 -1.37 9.74 -9.29
N GLU A 99 -0.29 9.04 -9.67
CA GLU A 99 0.35 9.20 -10.99
C GLU A 99 -0.63 8.88 -12.13
N ARG A 100 -1.45 7.83 -11.98
CA ARG A 100 -2.48 7.45 -12.98
C ARG A 100 -3.63 8.44 -13.07
N LEU A 101 -4.01 9.07 -11.96
CA LEU A 101 -5.06 10.10 -11.92
C LEU A 101 -4.58 11.42 -12.50
N TYR A 102 -3.33 11.79 -12.22
CA TYR A 102 -2.69 12.97 -12.80
C TYR A 102 -2.72 12.95 -14.33
N TRP A 103 -2.29 11.84 -14.94
CA TRP A 103 -2.32 11.66 -16.40
C TRP A 103 -3.73 11.54 -16.99
N ARG A 104 -4.75 11.31 -16.15
CA ARG A 104 -6.16 11.31 -16.54
C ARG A 104 -6.83 12.66 -16.35
N GLU A 105 -6.08 13.69 -15.97
CA GLU A 105 -6.58 15.05 -15.80
C GLU A 105 -7.58 15.19 -14.64
N VAL A 106 -7.44 14.33 -13.63
CA VAL A 106 -8.27 14.36 -12.42
C VAL A 106 -7.77 15.46 -11.47
N LEU A 107 -8.66 16.38 -11.13
CA LEU A 107 -8.43 17.49 -10.20
C LEU A 107 -8.75 17.13 -8.76
N ARG A 108 -9.84 16.38 -8.56
CA ARG A 108 -10.38 16.08 -7.24
C ARG A 108 -10.82 14.63 -7.13
N VAL A 109 -10.70 14.12 -5.91
CA VAL A 109 -11.02 12.74 -5.52
C VAL A 109 -11.91 12.78 -4.28
#